data_AF-G0V9J4-F1
#
_entry.id   AF-G0V9J4-F1
#
_cell.length_a   1.000
_cell.length_b   1.000
_cell.length_c   1.000
_cell.angle_alpha   90.00
_cell.angle_beta   90.00
_cell.angle_gamma   90.00
#
_symmetry.space_group_name_H-M   'P 1'
#
loop_
_entity.id
_entity.type
_entity.pdbx_description
1 polymer ?
#
loop_
_entity_poly.entity_id
_entity_poly.type
_entity_poly.pdbx_seq_one_letter_code
_entity_poly.pdbx_strand_id
1 'polypeptide(L)'
;MNATQSNDIAVDNLIRTLRTNPTTLTKEAISVTIHNSVYYIPRIRQIRQLRLLVHSFFETELWNRDIDILELQTAAQSIFQWKLEISEPVIPLYDFYNVWEECIANVKKWTLVKLSILSGILVTRDLFSTLQRSIFIDGTGNVIKLYIKWRQIFFIPIFTQFINNIENKPMAYVDLLVMLYSPLSVFSDNKLHNIPWNLISEASVRLIIEYTINHKENDATFLARNLNQVARTFSISVEQNDISAIAQTVNQLSKTCYDLSSRESNAHEGKIQKDYAGKYYFNVFVSVVMVLKGCLERSRQISNKVNNPLNTRLYHQNLMCLFYLNFIALDVGTIDFEMYEYVYEVSCSGIELFVNQSRDSQSLAYYTHILNTMKGNIWFQGPQTKVDTSKLLFLLGFIERTIGKMNKITPTFFTEIIEPLQLQCMKSSSPAITESIHSMNLALFDNVVSGKSLLVWLTEYYMKYINLSITQYLDGKITDLQLILIYQRLGSKLPTLQTFDKDLSRKVLHFTYFKIVNCSPNELEEQANLTKCMMFLLPFITEKYKVDWLNNIKELITTLKFNKNQYNELVFTLWDVISSIKSDTCLRWWYIHRVHIQGSL
;
A
#
# COMPACT_ATOMS: atom_id res chain seq x y z
N MET A 1 32.83 -45.15 -27.98
CA MET A 1 32.50 -45.11 -26.54
C MET A 1 31.15 -44.44 -26.39
N ASN A 2 30.14 -45.18 -25.95
CA ASN A 2 28.74 -44.76 -26.01
C ASN A 2 28.42 -43.76 -24.88
N ALA A 3 27.66 -42.71 -25.18
CA ALA A 3 27.24 -41.68 -24.22
C ALA A 3 26.54 -42.25 -22.95
N THR A 4 25.95 -43.43 -23.06
CA THR A 4 25.36 -44.17 -21.94
C THR A 4 26.39 -44.66 -20.92
N GLN A 5 27.54 -45.19 -21.36
CA GLN A 5 28.62 -45.64 -20.47
C GLN A 5 29.29 -44.47 -19.74
N SER A 6 29.40 -43.30 -20.38
CA SER A 6 29.94 -42.10 -19.76
C SER A 6 29.05 -41.57 -18.62
N ASN A 7 27.72 -41.65 -18.78
CA ASN A 7 26.78 -41.19 -17.76
C ASN A 7 26.74 -42.11 -16.54
N ASP A 8 26.83 -43.43 -16.72
CA ASP A 8 26.86 -44.38 -15.60
C ASP A 8 28.10 -44.16 -14.71
N ILE A 9 29.27 -43.93 -15.32
CA ILE A 9 30.52 -43.62 -14.60
C ILE A 9 30.40 -42.30 -13.82
N ALA A 10 29.73 -41.29 -14.39
CA ALA A 10 29.52 -40.00 -13.73
C ALA A 10 28.59 -40.13 -12.52
N VAL A 11 27.51 -40.92 -12.63
CA VAL A 11 26.57 -41.19 -11.53
C VAL A 11 27.25 -41.97 -10.41
N ASP A 12 28.03 -43.01 -10.74
CA ASP A 12 28.77 -43.79 -9.73
C ASP A 12 29.81 -42.94 -8.99
N ASN A 13 30.49 -42.03 -9.71
CA ASN A 13 31.39 -41.06 -9.09
C ASN A 13 30.65 -40.10 -8.16
N LEU A 14 29.47 -39.62 -8.54
CA LEU A 14 28.64 -38.76 -7.70
C LEU A 14 28.18 -39.49 -6.42
N ILE A 15 27.73 -40.74 -6.54
CA ILE A 15 27.38 -41.58 -5.38
C ILE A 15 28.58 -41.73 -4.44
N ARG A 16 29.77 -41.99 -4.99
CA ARG A 16 31.00 -42.08 -4.20
C ARG A 16 31.28 -40.77 -3.48
N THR A 17 31.22 -39.63 -4.19
CA THR A 17 31.41 -38.30 -3.62
C THR A 17 30.45 -38.06 -2.45
N LEU A 18 29.15 -38.34 -2.62
CA LEU A 18 28.13 -38.18 -1.58
C LEU A 18 28.34 -39.07 -0.35
N ARG A 19 29.04 -40.20 -0.50
CA ARG A 19 29.40 -41.11 0.60
C ARG A 19 30.77 -40.81 1.22
N THR A 20 31.55 -39.90 0.64
CA THR A 20 32.88 -39.55 1.15
C THR A 20 32.77 -38.74 2.44
N ASN A 21 33.75 -38.89 3.33
CA ASN A 21 33.78 -38.10 4.56
C ASN A 21 33.83 -36.59 4.26
N PRO A 22 33.06 -35.74 4.98
CA PRO A 22 32.92 -34.32 4.65
C PRO A 22 34.17 -33.48 4.76
N THR A 23 35.19 -33.96 5.49
CA THR A 23 36.42 -33.22 5.80
C THR A 23 37.33 -33.00 4.58
N THR A 24 37.12 -33.74 3.50
CA THR A 24 38.02 -33.75 2.34
C THR A 24 37.63 -32.80 1.20
N LEU A 25 36.41 -32.24 1.22
CA LEU A 25 35.86 -31.43 0.12
C LEU A 25 35.85 -29.92 0.43
N THR A 26 36.12 -29.10 -0.60
CA THR A 26 36.02 -27.64 -0.56
C THR A 26 34.57 -27.17 -0.75
N LYS A 27 34.25 -25.92 -0.36
CA LYS A 27 32.90 -25.34 -0.54
C LYS A 27 32.44 -25.31 -2.00
N GLU A 28 33.35 -25.02 -2.92
CA GLU A 28 33.10 -25.06 -4.37
C GLU A 28 32.75 -26.49 -4.84
N ALA A 29 33.50 -27.50 -4.38
CA ALA A 29 33.23 -28.90 -4.71
C ALA A 29 31.85 -29.35 -4.20
N ILE A 30 31.42 -28.84 -3.04
CA ILE A 30 30.10 -29.11 -2.48
C ILE A 30 28.99 -28.50 -3.36
N SER A 31 29.12 -27.23 -3.78
CA SER A 31 28.15 -26.61 -4.70
C SER A 31 28.07 -27.33 -6.05
N VAL A 32 29.21 -27.74 -6.62
CA VAL A 32 29.26 -28.57 -7.83
C VAL A 32 28.55 -29.92 -7.62
N THR A 33 28.70 -30.53 -6.44
CA THR A 33 28.02 -31.78 -6.09
C THR A 33 26.50 -31.61 -6.04
N ILE A 34 26.00 -30.47 -5.52
CA ILE A 34 24.58 -30.11 -5.55
C ILE A 34 24.09 -29.98 -7.01
N HIS A 35 24.78 -29.19 -7.84
CA HIS A 35 24.40 -29.00 -9.24
C HIS A 35 24.38 -30.32 -10.03
N ASN A 36 25.39 -31.17 -9.83
CA ASN A 36 25.42 -32.50 -10.44
C ASN A 36 24.25 -33.37 -9.95
N SER A 37 23.90 -33.31 -8.67
CA SER A 37 22.75 -34.03 -8.13
C SER A 37 21.43 -33.57 -8.77
N VAL A 38 21.24 -32.25 -8.91
CA VAL A 38 20.08 -31.66 -9.59
C VAL A 38 19.99 -32.11 -11.05
N TYR A 39 21.12 -32.20 -11.74
CA TYR A 39 21.17 -32.62 -13.14
C TYR A 39 20.91 -34.13 -13.31
N TYR A 40 21.59 -34.99 -12.54
CA TYR A 40 21.60 -36.43 -12.78
C TYR A 40 20.39 -37.16 -12.18
N ILE A 41 19.96 -36.84 -10.96
CA ILE A 41 18.85 -37.56 -10.27
C ILE A 41 17.60 -37.71 -11.14
N PRO A 42 17.03 -36.63 -11.75
CA PRO A 42 15.80 -36.76 -12.54
C PRO A 42 15.96 -37.59 -13.83
N ARG A 43 17.20 -37.77 -14.30
CA ARG A 43 17.54 -38.40 -15.59
C ARG A 43 17.98 -39.85 -15.50
N ILE A 44 18.08 -40.41 -14.30
CA ILE A 44 18.48 -41.80 -14.13
C ILE A 44 17.49 -42.72 -14.85
N ARG A 45 18.04 -43.70 -15.56
CA ARG A 45 17.28 -44.69 -16.35
C ARG A 45 17.07 -46.00 -15.60
N GLN A 46 17.91 -46.33 -14.62
CA GLN A 46 17.82 -47.58 -13.84
C GLN A 46 17.33 -47.34 -12.42
N ILE A 47 16.26 -48.04 -12.01
CA ILE A 47 15.65 -47.86 -10.67
C ILE A 47 16.62 -48.16 -9.52
N ARG A 48 17.53 -49.13 -9.70
CA ARG A 48 18.54 -49.49 -8.69
C ARG A 48 19.56 -48.36 -8.47
N GLN A 49 20.05 -47.74 -9.55
CA GLN A 49 20.95 -46.58 -9.46
C GLN A 49 20.21 -45.38 -8.86
N LEU A 50 18.94 -45.17 -9.20
CA LEU A 50 18.13 -44.09 -8.63
C LEU A 50 18.01 -44.25 -7.11
N ARG A 51 17.68 -45.45 -6.64
CA ARG A 51 17.64 -45.77 -5.19
C ARG A 51 18.96 -45.48 -4.50
N LEU A 52 20.08 -45.93 -5.09
CA LEU A 52 21.40 -45.69 -4.50
C LEU A 52 21.76 -44.21 -4.44
N LEU A 53 21.49 -43.45 -5.51
CA LEU A 53 21.81 -42.03 -5.58
C LEU A 53 20.91 -41.20 -4.67
N VAL A 54 19.59 -41.43 -4.68
CA VAL A 54 18.64 -40.71 -3.81
C VAL A 54 18.95 -40.99 -2.35
N HIS A 55 19.21 -42.24 -1.98
CA HIS A 55 19.59 -42.59 -0.61
C HIS A 55 20.90 -41.90 -0.20
N SER A 56 21.92 -41.92 -1.08
CA SER A 56 23.18 -41.23 -0.83
C SER A 56 23.05 -39.71 -0.75
N PHE A 57 22.19 -39.12 -1.58
CA PHE A 57 21.87 -37.69 -1.51
C PHE A 57 21.13 -37.34 -0.22
N PHE A 58 20.19 -38.18 0.23
CA PHE A 58 19.34 -37.85 1.38
C PHE A 58 20.03 -38.08 2.73
N GLU A 59 20.93 -39.07 2.83
CA GLU A 59 21.60 -39.44 4.09
C GLU A 59 23.03 -38.91 4.22
N THR A 60 23.55 -38.16 3.25
CA THR A 60 24.93 -37.64 3.33
C THR A 60 25.11 -36.62 4.45
N GLU A 61 26.27 -36.69 5.12
CA GLU A 61 26.69 -35.70 6.10
C GLU A 61 27.27 -34.43 5.45
N LEU A 62 27.57 -34.46 4.14
CA LEU A 62 28.11 -33.32 3.40
C LEU A 62 27.24 -32.07 3.55
N TRP A 63 25.92 -32.26 3.59
CA TRP A 63 24.94 -31.19 3.69
C TRP A 63 24.96 -30.45 5.02
N ASN A 64 25.54 -31.05 6.06
CA ASN A 64 25.65 -30.41 7.37
C ASN A 64 26.82 -29.41 7.44
N ARG A 65 27.63 -29.27 6.37
CA ARG A 65 28.84 -28.42 6.35
C ARG A 65 28.67 -27.26 5.38
N ASP A 66 28.72 -26.03 5.90
CA ASP A 66 28.90 -24.77 5.15
C ASP A 66 27.95 -24.51 3.95
N ILE A 67 26.86 -25.28 3.83
CA ILE A 67 25.82 -25.11 2.80
C ILE A 67 24.67 -24.29 3.36
N ASP A 68 24.18 -23.37 2.54
CA ASP A 68 22.91 -22.70 2.78
C ASP A 68 21.76 -23.71 2.67
N ILE A 69 21.03 -23.90 3.77
CA ILE A 69 19.89 -24.82 3.86
C ILE A 69 18.81 -24.48 2.82
N LEU A 70 18.70 -23.20 2.43
CA LEU A 70 17.79 -22.72 1.39
C LEU A 70 18.26 -23.08 -0.02
N GLU A 71 19.56 -23.23 -0.24
CA GLU A 71 20.13 -23.76 -1.49
C GLU A 71 19.72 -25.23 -1.67
N LEU A 72 19.73 -26.03 -0.60
CA LEU A 72 19.27 -27.43 -0.64
C LEU A 72 17.77 -27.55 -0.89
N GLN A 73 16.95 -26.64 -0.35
CA GLN A 73 15.53 -26.57 -0.68
C GLN A 73 15.35 -26.31 -2.18
N THR A 74 16.08 -25.33 -2.72
CA THR A 74 16.04 -24.97 -4.15
C THR A 74 16.52 -26.13 -5.04
N ALA A 75 17.55 -26.86 -4.60
CA ALA A 75 18.06 -28.03 -5.30
C ALA A 75 17.02 -29.16 -5.34
N ALA A 76 16.37 -29.49 -4.21
CA ALA A 76 15.33 -30.51 -4.14
C ALA A 76 14.10 -30.14 -4.99
N GLN A 77 13.68 -28.86 -4.93
CA GLN A 77 12.63 -28.33 -5.81
C GLN A 77 13.01 -28.52 -7.29
N SER A 78 14.25 -28.19 -7.67
CA SER A 78 14.74 -28.33 -9.03
C SER A 78 14.76 -29.79 -9.48
N ILE A 79 15.23 -30.73 -8.65
CA ILE A 79 15.21 -32.16 -8.98
C ILE A 79 13.81 -32.62 -9.38
N PHE A 80 12.79 -32.24 -8.60
CA PHE A 80 11.42 -32.64 -8.85
C PHE A 80 10.81 -31.90 -10.05
N GLN A 81 11.08 -30.60 -10.19
CA GLN A 81 10.63 -29.81 -11.34
C GLN A 81 11.18 -30.40 -12.65
N TRP A 82 12.48 -30.65 -12.74
CA TRP A 82 13.08 -31.23 -13.94
C TRP A 82 12.54 -32.63 -14.23
N LYS A 83 12.23 -33.43 -13.20
CA LYS A 83 11.59 -34.74 -13.40
C LYS A 83 10.20 -34.61 -14.02
N LEU A 84 9.43 -33.60 -13.62
CA LEU A 84 8.09 -33.32 -14.14
C LEU A 84 8.11 -32.77 -15.58
N GLU A 85 9.20 -32.11 -15.97
CA GLU A 85 9.37 -31.52 -17.31
C GLU A 85 9.90 -32.52 -18.36
N ILE A 86 10.33 -33.72 -17.97
CA ILE A 86 10.78 -34.76 -18.91
C ILE A 86 9.55 -35.38 -19.59
N SER A 87 9.43 -35.19 -20.91
CA SER A 87 8.28 -35.65 -21.70
C SER A 87 8.07 -37.18 -21.69
N GLU A 88 9.16 -37.96 -21.73
CA GLU A 88 9.11 -39.43 -21.73
C GLU A 88 10.10 -40.01 -20.71
N PRO A 89 9.70 -40.09 -19.43
CA PRO A 89 10.60 -40.57 -18.38
C PRO A 89 10.74 -42.09 -18.45
N VAL A 90 11.97 -42.60 -18.59
CA VAL A 90 12.27 -44.04 -18.61
C VAL A 90 11.81 -44.74 -17.32
N ILE A 91 12.00 -44.08 -16.19
CA ILE A 91 11.42 -44.50 -14.91
C ILE A 91 10.07 -43.80 -14.74
N PRO A 92 8.95 -44.53 -14.60
CA PRO A 92 7.63 -43.97 -14.35
C PRO A 92 7.63 -42.97 -13.19
N LEU A 93 6.78 -41.95 -13.28
CA LEU A 93 6.75 -40.87 -12.29
C LEU A 93 6.47 -41.42 -10.87
N TYR A 94 5.50 -42.33 -10.74
CA TYR A 94 5.19 -42.95 -9.45
C TYR A 94 6.39 -43.69 -8.85
N ASP A 95 7.14 -44.46 -9.64
CA ASP A 95 8.32 -45.19 -9.16
C ASP A 95 9.42 -44.24 -8.69
N PHE A 96 9.63 -43.12 -9.40
CA PHE A 96 10.55 -42.08 -8.96
C PHE A 96 10.16 -41.53 -7.58
N TYR A 97 8.88 -41.21 -7.37
CA TYR A 97 8.39 -40.70 -6.09
C TYR A 97 8.45 -41.75 -4.98
N ASN A 98 8.20 -43.03 -5.29
CA ASN A 98 8.32 -44.11 -4.31
C ASN A 98 9.74 -44.29 -3.78
N VAL A 99 10.77 -44.08 -4.60
CA VAL A 99 12.16 -44.11 -4.12
C VAL A 99 12.41 -43.02 -3.07
N TRP A 100 11.83 -41.83 -3.26
CA TRP A 100 11.90 -40.76 -2.26
C TRP A 100 11.06 -41.08 -1.02
N GLU A 101 9.87 -41.65 -1.18
CA GLU A 101 9.04 -42.13 -0.07
C GLU A 101 9.77 -43.16 0.78
N GLU A 102 10.47 -44.12 0.17
CA GLU A 102 11.31 -45.10 0.87
C GLU A 102 12.37 -44.41 1.74
N CYS A 103 12.95 -43.29 1.28
CA CYS A 103 13.93 -42.53 2.07
C CYS A 103 13.25 -41.73 3.19
N ILE A 104 12.16 -41.02 2.89
CA ILE A 104 11.43 -40.14 3.83
C ILE A 104 10.77 -40.95 4.96
N ALA A 105 10.18 -42.10 4.65
CA ALA A 105 9.51 -42.94 5.64
C ALA A 105 10.49 -43.65 6.59
N ASN A 106 11.72 -43.91 6.15
CA ASN A 106 12.73 -44.65 6.93
C ASN A 106 13.71 -43.73 7.68
N VAL A 107 13.41 -42.43 7.79
CA VAL A 107 14.27 -41.48 8.51
C VAL A 107 14.27 -41.78 10.01
N LYS A 108 15.44 -42.17 10.53
CA LYS A 108 15.63 -42.41 11.97
C LYS A 108 15.66 -41.12 12.79
N LYS A 109 16.25 -40.06 12.23
CA LYS A 109 16.39 -38.75 12.86
C LYS A 109 16.24 -37.65 11.84
N TRP A 110 15.29 -36.75 12.12
CA TRP A 110 15.07 -35.56 11.32
C TRP A 110 16.08 -34.47 11.68
N THR A 111 16.59 -33.80 10.65
CA THR A 111 17.46 -32.64 10.74
C THR A 111 16.89 -31.53 9.88
N LEU A 112 17.38 -30.30 10.06
CA LEU A 112 16.92 -29.17 9.27
C LEU A 112 17.24 -29.32 7.77
N VAL A 113 18.38 -29.95 7.44
CA VAL A 113 18.76 -30.35 6.08
C VAL A 113 17.72 -31.28 5.45
N LYS A 114 17.32 -32.35 6.15
CA LYS A 114 16.31 -33.28 5.63
C LYS A 114 14.95 -32.61 5.47
N LEU A 115 14.61 -31.71 6.40
CA LEU A 115 13.39 -30.92 6.31
C LEU A 115 13.42 -29.93 5.14
N SER A 116 14.56 -29.33 4.81
CA SER A 116 14.67 -28.42 3.66
C SER A 116 14.56 -29.14 2.33
N ILE A 117 15.15 -30.34 2.22
CA ILE A 117 14.95 -31.23 1.07
C ILE A 117 13.46 -31.55 0.92
N LEU A 118 12.81 -32.02 1.99
CA LEU A 118 11.37 -32.32 1.97
C LEU A 118 10.53 -31.09 1.61
N SER A 119 10.90 -29.92 2.12
CA SER A 119 10.23 -28.66 1.78
C SER A 119 10.32 -28.38 0.29
N GLY A 120 11.53 -28.46 -0.29
CA GLY A 120 11.75 -28.23 -1.73
C GLY A 120 10.95 -29.18 -2.60
N ILE A 121 10.85 -30.46 -2.21
CA ILE A 121 9.97 -31.43 -2.86
C ILE A 121 8.53 -30.93 -2.82
N LEU A 122 8.00 -30.59 -1.65
CA LEU A 122 6.60 -30.19 -1.47
C LEU A 122 6.21 -28.92 -2.25
N VAL A 123 7.15 -28.00 -2.49
CA VAL A 123 6.90 -26.78 -3.30
C VAL A 123 6.44 -27.13 -4.71
N THR A 124 6.86 -28.28 -5.26
CA THR A 124 6.49 -28.70 -6.62
C THR A 124 5.07 -29.27 -6.75
N ARG A 125 4.30 -29.38 -5.66
CA ARG A 125 2.94 -29.94 -5.66
C ARG A 125 2.00 -29.24 -6.64
N ASP A 126 2.02 -27.91 -6.67
CA ASP A 126 1.09 -27.13 -7.49
C ASP A 126 1.47 -27.22 -8.99
N LEU A 127 2.77 -27.29 -9.30
CA LEU A 127 3.27 -27.61 -10.64
C LEU A 127 2.80 -29.00 -11.08
N PHE A 128 3.01 -30.03 -10.24
CA PHE A 128 2.50 -31.38 -10.51
C PHE A 128 0.99 -31.38 -10.74
N SER A 129 0.22 -30.70 -9.88
CA SER A 129 -1.25 -30.66 -9.99
C SER A 129 -1.71 -30.00 -11.29
N THR A 130 -0.99 -28.97 -11.75
CA THR A 130 -1.25 -28.30 -13.03
C THR A 130 -0.98 -29.22 -14.21
N LEU A 131 0.19 -29.87 -14.23
CA LEU A 131 0.57 -30.82 -15.28
C LEU A 131 -0.33 -32.07 -15.29
N GLN A 132 -0.72 -32.58 -14.13
CA GLN A 132 -1.63 -33.70 -14.02
C GLN A 132 -3.00 -33.40 -14.63
N ARG A 133 -3.49 -32.15 -14.47
CA ARG A 133 -4.75 -31.71 -15.06
C ARG A 133 -4.66 -31.45 -16.56
N SER A 134 -3.52 -30.96 -17.05
CA SER A 134 -3.38 -30.57 -18.46
C SER A 134 -2.95 -31.71 -19.37
N ILE A 135 -2.02 -32.57 -18.93
CA ILE A 135 -1.37 -33.58 -19.77
C ILE A 135 -1.36 -34.99 -19.14
N PHE A 136 -1.91 -35.17 -17.94
CA PHE A 136 -2.08 -36.47 -17.27
C PHE A 136 -0.78 -37.28 -17.13
N ILE A 137 0.21 -36.72 -16.41
CA ILE A 137 1.56 -37.30 -16.24
C ILE A 137 1.66 -38.52 -15.30
N ASP A 138 0.71 -38.71 -14.39
CA ASP A 138 0.62 -39.86 -13.47
C ASP A 138 -0.65 -40.67 -13.76
N GLY A 139 -0.48 -41.82 -14.43
CA GLY A 139 -1.58 -42.75 -14.70
C GLY A 139 -2.12 -43.47 -13.45
N THR A 140 -1.38 -43.46 -12.33
CA THR A 140 -1.78 -44.17 -11.11
C THR A 140 -2.65 -43.32 -10.17
N GLY A 141 -2.57 -41.99 -10.28
CA GLY A 141 -3.20 -41.05 -9.37
C GLY A 141 -2.68 -41.12 -7.92
N ASN A 142 -1.54 -41.76 -7.69
CA ASN A 142 -0.98 -41.95 -6.35
C ASN A 142 0.08 -40.91 -5.99
N VAL A 143 0.69 -40.22 -6.96
CA VAL A 143 1.70 -39.19 -6.68
C VAL A 143 1.12 -38.05 -5.84
N ILE A 144 -0.12 -37.64 -6.11
CA ILE A 144 -0.80 -36.61 -5.30
C ILE A 144 -0.99 -37.06 -3.84
N LYS A 145 -1.24 -38.36 -3.62
CA LYS A 145 -1.39 -38.93 -2.26
C LYS A 145 -0.07 -38.89 -1.52
N LEU A 146 1.05 -39.09 -2.21
CA LEU A 146 2.39 -38.95 -1.63
C LEU A 146 2.65 -37.51 -1.19
N TYR A 147 2.34 -36.49 -2.01
CA TYR A 147 2.45 -35.09 -1.58
C TYR A 147 1.62 -34.79 -0.32
N ILE A 148 0.37 -35.27 -0.27
CA ILE A 148 -0.50 -35.11 0.90
C ILE A 148 0.11 -35.79 2.13
N LYS A 149 0.57 -37.04 1.98
CA LYS A 149 1.25 -37.81 3.02
C LYS A 149 2.50 -37.11 3.53
N TRP A 150 3.41 -36.73 2.64
CA TRP A 150 4.64 -35.98 2.94
C TRP A 150 4.37 -34.72 3.72
N ARG A 151 3.34 -33.97 3.36
CA ARG A 151 2.96 -32.77 4.07
C ARG A 151 2.39 -33.05 5.46
N GLN A 152 1.36 -33.90 5.53
CA GLN A 152 0.54 -34.07 6.73
C GLN A 152 1.17 -34.98 7.78
N ILE A 153 1.84 -36.05 7.36
CA ILE A 153 2.40 -37.06 8.28
C ILE A 153 3.84 -36.70 8.66
N PHE A 154 4.60 -36.09 7.75
CA PHE A 154 6.01 -35.80 8.00
C PHE A 154 6.25 -34.30 8.21
N PHE A 155 6.14 -33.49 7.16
CA PHE A 155 6.63 -32.11 7.18
C PHE A 155 6.02 -31.26 8.29
N ILE A 156 4.69 -31.17 8.37
CA ILE A 156 4.01 -30.31 9.37
C ILE A 156 4.34 -30.75 10.81
N PRO A 157 4.16 -32.03 11.22
CA PRO A 157 4.53 -32.47 12.56
C PRO A 157 5.99 -32.21 12.94
N ILE A 158 6.93 -32.46 12.02
CA ILE A 158 8.36 -32.27 12.27
C ILE A 158 8.71 -30.79 12.37
N PHE A 159 8.16 -29.97 11.48
CA PHE A 159 8.28 -28.52 11.54
C PHE A 159 7.77 -27.99 12.89
N THR A 160 6.58 -28.42 13.32
CA THR A 160 6.00 -28.08 14.62
C THR A 160 6.90 -28.53 15.78
N GLN A 161 7.54 -29.69 15.68
CA GLN A 161 8.48 -30.14 16.70
C GLN A 161 9.74 -29.26 16.76
N PHE A 162 10.32 -28.88 15.61
CA PHE A 162 11.49 -28.00 15.60
C PHE A 162 11.19 -26.60 16.11
N ILE A 163 10.02 -26.04 15.76
CA ILE A 163 9.63 -24.71 16.22
C ILE A 163 9.23 -24.71 17.70
N ASN A 164 8.75 -25.82 18.27
CA ASN A 164 8.46 -25.87 19.71
C ASN A 164 9.73 -26.06 20.56
N ASN A 165 10.81 -26.58 19.98
CA ASN A 165 12.07 -26.86 20.67
C ASN A 165 13.12 -25.73 20.54
N ILE A 166 12.69 -24.47 20.67
CA ILE A 166 13.53 -23.29 20.39
C ILE A 166 14.33 -22.77 21.59
N GLU A 167 14.04 -23.19 22.83
CA GLU A 167 14.54 -22.57 24.08
C GLU A 167 16.05 -22.25 24.13
N ASN A 168 16.89 -22.95 23.35
CA ASN A 168 18.34 -22.73 23.29
C ASN A 168 18.87 -22.43 21.87
N LYS A 169 18.02 -21.98 20.94
CA LYS A 169 18.38 -21.69 19.54
C LYS A 169 18.37 -20.18 19.25
N PRO A 170 19.28 -19.69 18.39
CA PRO A 170 19.26 -18.29 17.98
C PRO A 170 18.01 -17.98 17.15
N MET A 171 17.52 -16.73 17.15
CA MET A 171 16.32 -16.34 16.38
C MET A 171 16.47 -16.58 14.87
N ALA A 172 17.69 -16.46 14.33
CA ALA A 172 17.98 -16.79 12.94
C ALA A 172 17.61 -18.25 12.56
N TYR A 173 17.61 -19.17 13.53
CA TYR A 173 17.14 -20.55 13.32
C TYR A 173 15.62 -20.60 13.06
N VAL A 174 14.87 -19.75 13.75
CA VAL A 174 13.41 -19.62 13.59
C VAL A 174 13.09 -18.98 12.25
N ASP A 175 13.83 -17.94 11.90
CA ASP A 175 13.67 -17.24 10.62
C ASP A 175 13.90 -18.21 9.46
N LEU A 176 14.94 -19.05 9.54
CA LEU A 176 15.21 -20.11 8.57
C LEU A 176 14.07 -21.16 8.48
N LEU A 177 13.55 -21.61 9.62
CA LEU A 177 12.39 -22.53 9.65
C LEU A 177 11.17 -21.91 8.97
N VAL A 178 10.88 -20.63 9.25
CA VAL A 178 9.77 -19.91 8.63
C VAL A 178 10.00 -19.72 7.14
N MET A 179 11.23 -19.49 6.68
CA MET A 179 11.56 -19.46 5.25
C MET A 179 11.31 -20.80 4.56
N LEU A 180 11.60 -21.93 5.21
CA LEU A 180 11.28 -23.26 4.68
C LEU A 180 9.78 -23.54 4.64
N TYR A 181 9.02 -23.01 5.59
CA TYR A 181 7.58 -23.18 5.69
C TYR A 181 6.81 -22.26 4.74
N SER A 182 7.32 -21.05 4.48
CA SER A 182 6.56 -19.99 3.82
C SER A 182 6.00 -20.38 2.43
N PRO A 183 6.78 -21.02 1.53
CA PRO A 183 6.27 -21.50 0.24
C PRO A 183 5.19 -22.58 0.33
N LEU A 184 5.04 -23.24 1.48
CA LEU A 184 4.13 -24.37 1.72
C LEU A 184 2.90 -24.00 2.54
N SER A 185 2.87 -22.75 3.04
CA SER A 185 1.81 -22.23 3.87
C SER A 185 0.49 -22.18 3.10
N VAL A 186 -0.59 -22.66 3.72
CA VAL A 186 -1.94 -22.56 3.18
C VAL A 186 -2.90 -22.06 4.25
N PHE A 187 -3.96 -21.36 3.86
CA PHE A 187 -4.93 -20.81 4.80
C PHE A 187 -5.54 -21.85 5.74
N SER A 188 -5.73 -23.10 5.27
CA SER A 188 -6.25 -24.18 6.12
C SER A 188 -5.34 -24.56 7.29
N ASP A 189 -4.07 -24.18 7.26
CA ASP A 189 -3.14 -24.45 8.36
C ASP A 189 -3.50 -23.67 9.62
N ASN A 190 -4.22 -22.55 9.52
CA ASN A 190 -4.68 -21.75 10.67
C ASN A 190 -5.48 -22.56 11.71
N LYS A 191 -6.03 -23.72 11.32
CA LYS A 191 -6.77 -24.65 12.20
C LYS A 191 -5.87 -25.56 13.04
N LEU A 192 -4.56 -25.54 12.80
CA LEU A 192 -3.60 -26.38 13.51
C LEU A 192 -3.19 -25.70 14.83
N HIS A 193 -3.73 -26.18 15.95
CA HIS A 193 -3.52 -25.58 17.27
C HIS A 193 -2.09 -25.75 17.84
N ASN A 194 -1.32 -26.72 17.36
CA ASN A 194 0.00 -27.03 17.91
C ASN A 194 1.13 -26.14 17.38
N ILE A 195 0.82 -25.26 16.42
CA ILE A 195 1.78 -24.36 15.79
C ILE A 195 1.84 -23.05 16.59
N PRO A 196 3.03 -22.58 17.01
CA PRO A 196 3.17 -21.31 17.73
C PRO A 196 3.04 -20.11 16.77
N TRP A 197 1.81 -19.75 16.44
CA TRP A 197 1.48 -18.72 15.42
C TRP A 197 2.06 -17.33 15.72
N ASN A 198 2.11 -16.92 16.99
CA ASN A 198 2.77 -15.68 17.40
C ASN A 198 4.23 -15.64 16.95
N LEU A 199 4.96 -16.73 17.14
CA LEU A 199 6.38 -16.82 16.82
C LEU A 199 6.62 -16.84 15.30
N ILE A 200 5.75 -17.53 14.54
CA ILE A 200 5.80 -17.50 13.07
C ILE A 200 5.56 -16.08 12.55
N SER A 201 4.58 -15.38 13.13
CA SER A 201 4.30 -13.99 12.77
C SER A 201 5.47 -13.07 13.08
N GLU A 202 6.07 -13.21 14.26
CA GLU A 202 7.23 -12.41 14.66
C GLU A 202 8.43 -12.65 13.73
N ALA A 203 8.74 -13.91 13.41
CA ALA A 203 9.80 -14.26 12.48
C ALA A 203 9.53 -13.73 11.06
N SER A 204 8.28 -13.84 10.57
CA SER A 204 7.90 -13.29 9.27
C SER A 204 8.10 -11.77 9.21
N VAL A 205 7.78 -11.07 10.29
CA VAL A 205 7.98 -9.62 10.40
C VAL A 205 9.46 -9.27 10.48
N ARG A 206 10.28 -10.03 11.22
CA ARG A 206 11.74 -9.84 11.25
C ARG A 206 12.36 -10.00 9.87
N LEU A 207 11.96 -11.01 9.09
CA LEU A 207 12.41 -11.22 7.72
C LEU A 207 12.01 -10.05 6.79
N ILE A 208 10.78 -9.53 6.92
CA ILE A 208 10.34 -8.34 6.16
C ILE A 208 11.17 -7.11 6.56
N ILE A 209 11.45 -6.93 7.85
CA ILE A 209 12.29 -5.83 8.38
C ILE A 209 13.72 -5.97 7.88
N GLU A 210 14.30 -7.17 7.89
CA GLU A 210 15.64 -7.45 7.38
C GLU A 210 15.76 -7.06 5.91
N TYR A 211 14.79 -7.46 5.07
CA TYR A 211 14.70 -7.02 3.67
C TYR A 211 14.63 -5.49 3.56
N THR A 212 13.83 -4.83 4.41
CA THR A 212 13.66 -3.36 4.41
C THR A 212 14.93 -2.60 4.85
N ILE A 213 15.79 -3.23 5.66
CA ILE A 213 17.04 -2.62 6.10
C ILE A 213 18.15 -2.85 5.05
N ASN A 214 18.25 -4.06 4.50
CA ASN A 214 19.37 -4.51 3.65
C ASN A 214 19.18 -4.17 2.17
N HIS A 215 19.00 -2.88 1.83
CA HIS A 215 18.83 -2.39 0.45
C HIS A 215 19.96 -2.83 -0.52
N LYS A 216 21.19 -3.08 -0.02
CA LYS A 216 22.39 -3.31 -0.86
C LYS A 216 22.69 -4.79 -1.14
N GLU A 217 21.97 -5.73 -0.53
CA GLU A 217 22.24 -7.17 -0.68
C GLU A 217 21.27 -7.82 -1.68
N ASN A 218 21.64 -7.76 -2.96
CA ASN A 218 21.20 -8.58 -4.10
C ASN A 218 19.71 -9.00 -4.16
N ASP A 219 19.02 -8.55 -5.21
CA ASP A 219 17.74 -9.10 -5.73
C ASP A 219 17.75 -10.63 -5.97
N ALA A 220 18.92 -11.26 -5.90
CA ALA A 220 19.13 -12.68 -6.04
C ALA A 220 19.02 -13.49 -4.73
N THR A 221 18.90 -12.84 -3.56
CA THR A 221 18.76 -13.56 -2.28
C THR A 221 17.48 -14.39 -2.23
N PHE A 222 17.51 -15.50 -1.49
CA PHE A 222 16.33 -16.37 -1.34
C PHE A 222 15.14 -15.61 -0.74
N LEU A 223 15.41 -14.71 0.22
CA LEU A 223 14.41 -13.83 0.83
C LEU A 223 13.76 -12.89 -0.20
N ALA A 224 14.55 -12.20 -1.04
CA ALA A 224 14.02 -11.31 -2.07
C ALA A 224 13.07 -12.02 -3.05
N ARG A 225 13.36 -13.29 -3.39
CA ARG A 225 12.51 -14.10 -4.29
C ARG A 225 11.24 -14.61 -3.63
N ASN A 226 11.25 -14.79 -2.31
CA ASN A 226 10.17 -15.40 -1.55
C ASN A 226 9.45 -14.44 -0.59
N LEU A 227 9.75 -13.14 -0.63
CA LEU A 227 9.17 -12.14 0.28
C LEU A 227 7.63 -12.15 0.27
N ASN A 228 7.02 -12.30 -0.90
CA ASN A 228 5.56 -12.41 -1.02
C ASN A 228 5.01 -13.64 -0.29
N GLN A 229 5.73 -14.76 -0.28
CA GLN A 229 5.34 -15.96 0.47
C GLN A 229 5.51 -15.74 1.99
N VAL A 230 6.52 -14.98 2.41
CA VAL A 230 6.70 -14.60 3.82
C VAL A 230 5.55 -13.69 4.28
N ALA A 231 5.20 -12.68 3.49
CA ALA A 231 4.07 -11.78 3.77
C ALA A 231 2.72 -12.54 3.80
N ARG A 232 2.54 -13.53 2.90
CA ARG A 232 1.39 -14.44 2.92
C ARG A 232 1.37 -15.31 4.17
N THR A 233 2.52 -15.83 4.58
CA THR A 233 2.66 -16.65 5.79
C THR A 233 2.28 -15.86 7.03
N PHE A 234 2.72 -14.60 7.11
CA PHE A 234 2.26 -13.66 8.14
C PHE A 234 0.73 -13.48 8.11
N SER A 235 0.15 -13.30 6.93
CA SER A 235 -1.30 -13.10 6.78
C SER A 235 -2.12 -14.31 7.26
N ILE A 236 -1.55 -15.52 7.17
CA ILE A 236 -2.17 -16.74 7.71
C ILE A 236 -1.97 -16.82 9.23
N SER A 237 -0.76 -16.53 9.72
CA SER A 237 -0.42 -16.67 11.13
C SER A 237 -1.07 -15.61 12.02
N VAL A 238 -1.24 -14.38 11.51
CA VAL A 238 -1.82 -13.27 12.27
C VAL A 238 -3.26 -13.53 12.72
N GLU A 239 -4.03 -14.38 12.02
CA GLU A 239 -5.39 -14.75 12.41
C GLU A 239 -5.47 -15.42 13.79
N GLN A 240 -4.39 -16.09 14.22
CA GLN A 240 -4.30 -16.78 15.50
C GLN A 240 -3.51 -15.98 16.55
N ASN A 241 -2.98 -14.81 16.19
CA ASN A 241 -2.18 -14.03 17.11
C ASN A 241 -3.01 -13.41 18.24
N ASP A 242 -2.36 -13.20 19.36
CA ASP A 242 -2.87 -12.34 20.43
C ASP A 242 -2.64 -10.84 20.14
N ILE A 243 -3.31 -9.99 20.90
CA ILE A 243 -3.25 -8.54 20.73
C ILE A 243 -1.85 -7.97 21.01
N SER A 244 -1.07 -8.59 21.90
CA SER A 244 0.28 -8.14 22.25
C SER A 244 1.26 -8.35 21.10
N ALA A 245 1.20 -9.51 20.44
CA ALA A 245 2.00 -9.83 19.27
C ALA A 245 1.70 -8.85 18.14
N ILE A 246 0.42 -8.57 17.87
CA ILE A 246 -0.01 -7.59 16.86
C ILE A 246 0.56 -6.20 17.18
N ALA A 247 0.43 -5.75 18.43
CA ALA A 247 0.96 -4.46 18.85
C ALA A 247 2.48 -4.39 18.68
N GLN A 248 3.21 -5.45 19.06
CA GLN A 248 4.66 -5.50 18.89
C GLN A 248 5.06 -5.47 17.41
N THR A 249 4.39 -6.23 16.55
CA THR A 249 4.59 -6.22 15.09
C THR A 249 4.45 -4.82 14.51
N VAL A 250 3.34 -4.14 14.80
CA VAL A 250 3.07 -2.80 14.27
C VAL A 250 4.06 -1.78 14.83
N ASN A 251 4.46 -1.88 16.11
CA ASN A 251 5.51 -1.04 16.70
C ASN A 251 6.86 -1.20 15.97
N GLN A 252 7.28 -2.44 15.72
CA GLN A 252 8.54 -2.73 15.04
C GLN A 252 8.52 -2.21 13.60
N LEU A 253 7.43 -2.46 12.87
CA LEU A 253 7.28 -1.96 11.51
C LEU A 253 7.24 -0.43 11.44
N SER A 254 6.55 0.22 12.38
CA SER A 254 6.51 1.70 12.43
C SER A 254 7.91 2.28 12.61
N LYS A 255 8.72 1.69 13.49
CA LYS A 255 10.13 2.06 13.66
C LYS A 255 10.93 1.83 12.37
N THR A 256 10.81 0.67 11.75
CA THR A 256 11.52 0.35 10.49
C THR A 256 11.11 1.28 9.35
N CYS A 257 9.82 1.60 9.21
CA CYS A 257 9.34 2.54 8.19
C CYS A 257 9.87 3.95 8.45
N TYR A 258 9.92 4.39 9.72
CA TYR A 258 10.55 5.65 10.11
C TYR A 258 12.04 5.66 9.75
N ASP A 259 12.79 4.61 10.10
CA ASP A 259 14.22 4.49 9.82
C ASP A 259 14.48 4.51 8.30
N LEU A 260 13.66 3.81 7.51
CA LEU A 260 13.72 3.84 6.04
C LEU A 260 13.45 5.25 5.51
N SER A 261 12.37 5.89 5.96
CA SER A 261 11.98 7.23 5.55
C SER A 261 13.05 8.27 5.89
N SER A 262 13.63 8.17 7.09
CA SER A 262 14.74 9.03 7.55
C SER A 262 16.01 8.78 6.73
N ARG A 263 16.35 7.52 6.45
CA ARG A 263 17.49 7.15 5.60
C ARG A 263 17.35 7.75 4.20
N GLU A 264 16.19 7.63 3.58
CA GLU A 264 15.96 8.19 2.22
C GLU A 264 15.87 9.72 2.23
N SER A 265 15.32 10.33 3.28
CA SER A 265 15.30 11.79 3.45
C SER A 265 16.72 12.38 3.59
N ASN A 266 17.62 11.65 4.26
CA ASN A 266 19.01 12.07 4.47
C ASN A 266 19.97 11.62 3.36
N ALA A 267 19.49 10.86 2.36
CA ALA A 267 20.31 10.42 1.25
C ALA A 267 20.67 11.62 0.35
N HIS A 268 21.77 12.28 0.67
CA HIS A 268 22.33 13.42 -0.06
C HIS A 268 22.99 13.04 -1.41
N GLU A 269 22.72 11.85 -1.94
CA GLU A 269 23.15 11.45 -3.28
C GLU A 269 22.30 12.17 -4.34
N GLY A 270 22.60 13.46 -4.47
CA GLY A 270 22.55 14.29 -5.67
C GLY A 270 21.32 14.21 -6.56
N LYS A 271 20.38 15.16 -6.36
CA LYS A 271 19.56 15.84 -7.40
C LYS A 271 18.79 15.02 -8.45
N ILE A 272 18.90 13.70 -8.46
CA ILE A 272 18.18 12.79 -9.33
C ILE A 272 17.05 12.25 -8.47
N GLN A 273 15.81 12.53 -8.88
CA GLN A 273 14.63 11.93 -8.29
C GLN A 273 14.81 10.41 -8.35
N LYS A 274 15.16 9.78 -7.23
CA LYS A 274 15.18 8.32 -7.13
C LYS A 274 13.78 7.81 -7.52
N ASP A 275 13.77 6.78 -8.35
CA ASP A 275 12.56 6.06 -8.68
C ASP A 275 12.26 5.08 -7.54
N TYR A 276 11.23 5.40 -6.76
CA TYR A 276 10.75 4.55 -5.68
C TYR A 276 9.74 3.51 -6.16
N ALA A 277 9.42 3.45 -7.46
CA ALA A 277 8.65 2.34 -8.05
C ALA A 277 9.51 1.11 -8.34
N GLY A 278 10.84 1.20 -8.13
CA GLY A 278 11.76 0.07 -8.30
C GLY A 278 11.36 -1.16 -7.46
N LYS A 279 11.72 -2.35 -7.96
CA LYS A 279 11.35 -3.66 -7.40
C LYS A 279 11.53 -3.75 -5.88
N TYR A 280 12.65 -3.24 -5.36
CA TYR A 280 12.94 -3.23 -3.92
C TYR A 280 11.87 -2.47 -3.11
N TYR A 281 11.64 -1.21 -3.45
CA TYR A 281 10.68 -0.36 -2.74
C TYR A 281 9.25 -0.85 -2.93
N PHE A 282 8.90 -1.32 -4.13
CA PHE A 282 7.62 -1.96 -4.40
C PHE A 282 7.39 -3.18 -3.49
N ASN A 283 8.37 -4.07 -3.38
CA ASN A 283 8.32 -5.24 -2.51
C ASN A 283 8.19 -4.86 -1.02
N VAL A 284 8.94 -3.86 -0.57
CA VAL A 284 8.81 -3.31 0.80
C VAL A 284 7.38 -2.79 1.02
N PHE A 285 6.88 -1.96 0.12
CA PHE A 285 5.56 -1.35 0.24
C PHE A 285 4.44 -2.38 0.29
N VAL A 286 4.40 -3.32 -0.65
CA VAL A 286 3.39 -4.38 -0.69
C VAL A 286 3.46 -5.25 0.57
N SER A 287 4.65 -5.66 0.99
CA SER A 287 4.83 -6.52 2.17
C SER A 287 4.38 -5.83 3.45
N VAL A 288 4.75 -4.55 3.64
CA VAL A 288 4.32 -3.78 4.81
C VAL A 288 2.81 -3.58 4.78
N VAL A 289 2.22 -3.16 3.67
CA VAL A 289 0.76 -2.96 3.55
C VAL A 289 -0.01 -4.26 3.85
N MET A 290 0.46 -5.41 3.37
CA MET A 290 -0.12 -6.71 3.70
C MET A 290 -0.10 -7.01 5.20
N VAL A 291 1.04 -6.74 5.87
CA VAL A 291 1.16 -6.94 7.32
C VAL A 291 0.21 -6.01 8.08
N LEU A 292 0.16 -4.74 7.72
CA LEU A 292 -0.75 -3.74 8.33
C LEU A 292 -2.21 -4.16 8.18
N LYS A 293 -2.62 -4.61 6.99
CA LYS A 293 -3.97 -5.14 6.74
C LYS A 293 -4.30 -6.31 7.66
N GLY A 294 -3.43 -7.31 7.74
CA GLY A 294 -3.63 -8.49 8.59
C GLY A 294 -3.75 -8.12 10.09
N CYS A 295 -2.93 -7.19 10.56
CA CYS A 295 -3.01 -6.65 11.92
C CYS A 295 -4.35 -5.95 12.20
N LEU A 296 -4.86 -5.15 11.26
CA LEU A 296 -6.15 -4.46 11.41
C LEU A 296 -7.33 -5.43 11.39
N GLU A 297 -7.35 -6.39 10.46
CA GLU A 297 -8.39 -7.42 10.37
C GLU A 297 -8.46 -8.25 11.66
N ARG A 298 -7.31 -8.69 12.18
CA ARG A 298 -7.26 -9.45 13.41
C ARG A 298 -7.65 -8.62 14.63
N SER A 299 -7.18 -7.39 14.76
CA SER A 299 -7.53 -6.54 15.92
C SER A 299 -9.03 -6.27 15.99
N ARG A 300 -9.71 -6.09 14.84
CA ARG A 300 -11.16 -5.98 14.75
C ARG A 300 -11.88 -7.24 15.23
N GLN A 301 -11.37 -8.43 14.92
CA GLN A 301 -11.96 -9.70 15.37
C GLN A 301 -11.81 -9.92 16.88
N ILE A 302 -10.65 -9.58 17.46
CA ILE A 302 -10.40 -9.76 18.90
C ILE A 302 -11.25 -8.79 19.73
N SER A 303 -11.38 -7.55 19.26
CA SER A 303 -11.94 -6.47 20.04
C SER A 303 -13.22 -5.93 19.40
N ASN A 304 -14.35 -6.55 19.74
CA ASN A 304 -15.68 -6.03 19.39
C ASN A 304 -16.01 -4.67 20.05
N LYS A 305 -15.14 -4.15 20.93
CA LYS A 305 -15.31 -2.84 21.58
C LYS A 305 -14.45 -1.80 20.88
N VAL A 306 -15.12 -0.86 20.20
CA VAL A 306 -14.52 0.26 19.47
C VAL A 306 -13.60 1.14 20.34
N ASN A 307 -13.83 1.19 21.66
CA ASN A 307 -13.08 2.04 22.60
C ASN A 307 -11.91 1.35 23.33
N ASN A 308 -11.35 0.27 22.78
CA ASN A 308 -10.15 -0.31 23.38
C ASN A 308 -8.93 0.60 23.08
N PRO A 309 -8.23 1.14 24.09
CA PRO A 309 -7.06 2.01 23.88
C PRO A 309 -5.94 1.35 23.06
N LEU A 310 -5.87 0.01 23.08
CA LEU A 310 -4.94 -0.75 22.24
C LEU A 310 -5.27 -0.60 20.74
N ASN A 311 -6.54 -0.60 20.35
CA ASN A 311 -6.95 -0.41 18.96
C ASN A 311 -6.65 1.02 18.48
N THR A 312 -6.87 2.02 19.35
CA THR A 312 -6.56 3.41 19.05
C THR A 312 -5.07 3.59 18.73
N ARG A 313 -4.17 2.97 19.52
CA ARG A 313 -2.73 2.98 19.22
C ARG A 313 -2.41 2.27 17.90
N LEU A 314 -3.08 1.14 17.61
CA LEU A 314 -2.90 0.43 16.34
C LEU A 314 -3.28 1.30 15.14
N TYR A 315 -4.43 1.99 15.15
CA TYR A 315 -4.83 2.87 14.04
C TYR A 315 -3.79 3.97 13.78
N HIS A 316 -3.32 4.64 14.84
CA HIS A 316 -2.27 5.64 14.72
C HIS A 316 -0.98 5.07 14.14
N GLN A 317 -0.52 3.91 14.62
CA GLN A 317 0.75 3.35 14.14
C GLN A 317 0.67 2.83 12.69
N ASN A 318 -0.45 2.22 12.31
CA ASN A 318 -0.71 1.85 10.91
C ASN A 318 -0.68 3.09 10.01
N LEU A 319 -1.35 4.17 10.44
CA LEU A 319 -1.33 5.45 9.73
C LEU A 319 0.09 6.03 9.61
N MET A 320 0.89 5.97 10.68
CA MET A 320 2.29 6.43 10.65
C MET A 320 3.16 5.59 9.71
N CYS A 321 2.97 4.27 9.62
CA CYS A 321 3.65 3.44 8.63
C CYS A 321 3.34 3.92 7.21
N LEU A 322 2.05 4.15 6.88
CA LEU A 322 1.65 4.66 5.57
C LEU A 322 2.22 6.06 5.30
N PHE A 323 2.22 6.94 6.31
CA PHE A 323 2.84 8.27 6.24
C PHE A 323 4.34 8.19 5.90
N TYR A 324 5.08 7.30 6.57
CA TYR A 324 6.51 7.12 6.33
C TYR A 324 6.83 6.51 4.96
N LEU A 325 5.94 5.67 4.42
CA LEU A 325 6.08 5.03 3.11
C LEU A 325 5.42 5.80 1.95
N ASN A 326 4.83 6.98 2.21
CA ASN A 326 4.06 7.68 1.17
C ASN A 326 4.88 8.07 -0.06
N PHE A 327 6.20 8.27 0.10
CA PHE A 327 7.10 8.53 -1.02
C PHE A 327 7.18 7.37 -2.01
N ILE A 328 7.00 6.12 -1.55
CA ILE A 328 6.90 4.93 -2.41
C ILE A 328 5.51 4.87 -3.03
N ALA A 329 4.46 5.13 -2.24
CA ALA A 329 3.07 5.09 -2.68
C ALA A 329 2.79 6.06 -3.84
N LEU A 330 3.39 7.27 -3.82
CA LEU A 330 3.27 8.24 -4.89
C LEU A 330 3.88 7.78 -6.22
N ASP A 331 4.94 6.98 -6.19
CA ASP A 331 5.63 6.49 -7.40
C ASP A 331 5.01 5.21 -7.95
N VAL A 332 4.64 4.29 -7.05
CA VAL A 332 3.97 3.03 -7.43
C VAL A 332 2.54 3.31 -7.92
N GLY A 333 1.89 4.33 -7.37
CA GLY A 333 0.47 4.56 -7.53
C GLY A 333 -0.34 3.74 -6.51
N THR A 334 -1.42 4.34 -6.00
CA THR A 334 -2.33 3.70 -5.04
C THR A 334 -3.72 3.41 -5.62
N ILE A 335 -3.99 3.89 -6.83
CA ILE A 335 -5.26 3.67 -7.53
C ILE A 335 -5.43 2.16 -7.77
N ASP A 336 -6.58 1.62 -7.40
CA ASP A 336 -6.93 0.20 -7.45
C ASP A 336 -6.08 -0.73 -6.55
N PHE A 337 -5.25 -0.16 -5.65
CA PHE A 337 -4.57 -0.95 -4.64
C PHE A 337 -5.43 -1.11 -3.39
N GLU A 338 -6.44 -1.98 -3.47
CA GLU A 338 -7.48 -2.20 -2.46
C GLU A 338 -6.92 -2.40 -1.03
N MET A 339 -5.77 -3.07 -0.89
CA MET A 339 -5.17 -3.30 0.44
C MET A 339 -4.68 -2.01 1.09
N TYR A 340 -4.08 -1.10 0.30
CA TYR A 340 -3.63 0.20 0.81
C TYR A 340 -4.82 1.06 1.21
N GLU A 341 -5.84 1.14 0.33
CA GLU A 341 -7.07 1.88 0.59
C GLU A 341 -7.75 1.37 1.87
N TYR A 342 -7.90 0.06 2.02
CA TYR A 342 -8.45 -0.54 3.23
C TYR A 342 -7.70 -0.14 4.50
N VAL A 343 -6.36 -0.22 4.52
CA VAL A 343 -5.55 0.14 5.69
C VAL A 343 -5.72 1.62 6.01
N TYR A 344 -5.68 2.49 5.01
CA TYR A 344 -5.84 3.93 5.17
C TYR A 344 -7.24 4.29 5.69
N GLU A 345 -8.29 3.76 5.08
CA GLU A 345 -9.68 4.04 5.44
C GLU A 345 -10.04 3.54 6.83
N VAL A 346 -9.64 2.32 7.19
CA VAL A 346 -9.89 1.76 8.52
C VAL A 346 -9.16 2.55 9.58
N SER A 347 -7.90 2.96 9.32
CA SER A 347 -7.13 3.77 10.27
C SER A 347 -7.73 5.15 10.47
N CYS A 348 -8.12 5.84 9.39
CA CYS A 348 -8.80 7.14 9.48
C CYS A 348 -10.13 7.03 10.22
N SER A 349 -10.97 6.06 9.85
CA SER A 349 -12.28 5.83 10.48
C SER A 349 -12.14 5.47 11.96
N GLY A 350 -11.13 4.68 12.32
CA GLY A 350 -10.84 4.33 13.71
C GLY A 350 -10.48 5.55 14.56
N ILE A 351 -9.68 6.47 14.02
CA ILE A 351 -9.34 7.74 14.67
C ILE A 351 -10.57 8.65 14.77
N GLU A 352 -11.33 8.81 13.68
CA GLU A 352 -12.57 9.60 13.66
C GLU A 352 -13.58 9.12 14.71
N LEU A 353 -13.82 7.80 14.78
CA LEU A 353 -14.73 7.20 15.76
C LEU A 353 -14.26 7.46 17.20
N PHE A 354 -12.97 7.32 17.47
CA PHE A 354 -12.41 7.59 18.79
C PHE A 354 -12.60 9.06 19.21
N VAL A 355 -12.31 10.00 18.31
CA VAL A 355 -12.49 11.44 18.56
C VAL A 355 -13.97 11.75 18.83
N ASN A 356 -14.85 11.17 18.02
CA ASN A 356 -16.28 11.46 18.03
C ASN A 356 -17.03 10.86 19.23
N GLN A 357 -16.69 9.64 19.64
CA GLN A 357 -17.41 8.92 20.70
C GLN A 357 -16.90 9.23 22.11
N SER A 358 -15.65 9.70 22.23
CA SER A 358 -15.06 10.02 23.52
C SER A 358 -15.74 11.23 24.16
N ARG A 359 -16.31 11.05 25.36
CA ARG A 359 -16.97 12.12 26.12
C ARG A 359 -15.99 13.16 26.65
N ASP A 360 -14.72 12.79 26.79
CA ASP A 360 -13.70 13.64 27.40
C ASP A 360 -13.13 14.70 26.45
N SER A 361 -12.61 15.78 27.03
CA SER A 361 -11.86 16.84 26.34
C SER A 361 -10.53 16.35 25.74
N GLN A 362 -10.07 15.16 26.15
CA GLN A 362 -8.83 14.53 25.66
C GLN A 362 -8.94 14.00 24.22
N SER A 363 -10.14 13.92 23.65
CA SER A 363 -10.36 13.33 22.33
C SER A 363 -9.78 14.18 21.19
N LEU A 364 -9.96 15.50 21.24
CA LEU A 364 -9.31 16.42 20.29
C LEU A 364 -7.79 16.49 20.52
N ALA A 365 -7.34 16.42 21.77
CA ALA A 365 -5.91 16.40 22.09
C ALA A 365 -5.18 15.21 21.45
N TYR A 366 -5.84 14.05 21.34
CA TYR A 366 -5.30 12.89 20.65
C TYR A 366 -5.13 13.15 19.14
N TYR A 367 -6.13 13.73 18.48
CA TYR A 367 -6.01 14.11 17.06
C TYR A 367 -4.91 15.16 16.85
N THR A 368 -4.87 16.19 17.69
CA THR A 368 -3.81 17.21 17.69
C THR A 368 -2.43 16.58 17.89
N HIS A 369 -2.30 15.57 18.75
CA HIS A 369 -1.05 14.84 18.93
C HIS A 369 -0.60 14.12 17.65
N ILE A 370 -1.51 13.45 16.93
CA ILE A 370 -1.19 12.81 15.64
C ILE A 370 -0.69 13.84 14.64
N LEU A 371 -1.41 14.96 14.48
CA LEU A 371 -1.02 16.03 13.56
C LEU A 371 0.33 16.64 13.92
N ASN A 372 0.58 16.90 15.21
CA ASN A 372 1.86 17.43 15.68
C ASN A 372 3.00 16.43 15.48
N THR A 373 2.76 15.13 15.67
CA THR A 373 3.75 14.09 15.38
C THR A 373 4.08 14.07 13.89
N MET A 374 3.08 14.04 12.99
CA MET A 374 3.32 14.10 11.55
C MET A 374 4.07 15.37 11.14
N LYS A 375 3.62 16.53 11.62
CA LYS A 375 4.26 17.83 11.37
C LYS A 375 5.72 17.85 11.86
N GLY A 376 5.99 17.32 13.05
CA GLY A 376 7.35 17.24 13.61
C GLY A 376 8.29 16.32 12.82
N ASN A 377 7.75 15.43 11.98
CA ASN A 377 8.51 14.50 11.13
C ASN A 377 8.71 15.02 9.69
N ILE A 378 8.30 16.27 9.40
CA ILE A 378 8.48 16.93 8.10
C ILE A 378 9.55 18.01 8.24
N TRP A 379 10.59 17.95 7.39
CA TRP A 379 11.63 18.97 7.40
C TRP A 379 11.23 20.18 6.56
N PHE A 380 10.81 21.26 7.22
CA PHE A 380 10.41 22.51 6.54
C PHE A 380 11.57 23.47 6.22
N GLN A 381 12.76 23.26 6.80
CA GLN A 381 13.88 24.19 6.74
C GLN A 381 15.03 23.67 5.85
N GLY A 382 14.85 23.65 4.53
CA GLY A 382 15.89 23.18 3.60
C GLY A 382 15.39 22.94 2.19
N PRO A 383 16.23 22.44 1.26
CA PRO A 383 15.75 21.97 -0.04
C PRO A 383 14.75 20.83 0.19
N GLN A 384 13.50 21.01 -0.23
CA GLN A 384 12.45 20.01 -0.05
C GLN A 384 12.82 18.72 -0.79
N THR A 385 12.95 17.63 -0.05
CA THR A 385 13.15 16.30 -0.65
C THR A 385 11.81 15.77 -1.17
N LYS A 386 11.86 14.79 -2.07
CA LYS A 386 10.66 14.06 -2.52
C LYS A 386 9.97 13.37 -1.33
N VAL A 387 10.75 12.86 -0.38
CA VAL A 387 10.23 12.24 0.85
C VAL A 387 9.47 13.26 1.71
N ASP A 388 10.04 14.43 1.98
CA ASP A 388 9.37 15.48 2.76
C ASP A 388 8.11 16.01 2.06
N THR A 389 8.18 16.19 0.75
CA THR A 389 7.02 16.56 -0.08
C THR A 389 5.91 15.51 0.04
N SER A 390 6.26 14.22 -0.05
CA SER A 390 5.28 13.14 0.08
C SER A 390 4.63 13.09 1.46
N LYS A 391 5.40 13.31 2.54
CA LYS A 391 4.88 13.35 3.91
C LYS A 391 3.91 14.51 4.09
N LEU A 392 4.23 15.68 3.53
CA LEU A 392 3.36 16.84 3.57
C LEU A 392 2.04 16.57 2.82
N LEU A 393 2.10 15.98 1.62
CA LEU A 393 0.91 15.58 0.88
C LEU A 393 0.06 14.57 1.66
N PHE A 394 0.69 13.59 2.31
CA PHE A 394 -0.03 12.63 3.15
C PHE A 394 -0.73 13.31 4.33
N LEU A 395 -0.04 14.23 5.03
CA LEU A 395 -0.61 14.99 6.14
C LEU A 395 -1.82 15.81 5.66
N LEU A 396 -1.70 16.51 4.53
CA LEU A 396 -2.79 17.31 3.97
C LEU A 396 -3.98 16.43 3.57
N GLY A 397 -3.74 15.30 2.90
CA GLY A 397 -4.78 14.33 2.55
C GLY A 397 -5.45 13.70 3.77
N PHE A 398 -4.69 13.39 4.82
CA PHE A 398 -5.23 12.90 6.09
C PHE A 398 -6.14 13.93 6.76
N ILE A 399 -5.73 15.20 6.82
CA ILE A 399 -6.58 16.27 7.35
C ILE A 399 -7.82 16.44 6.48
N GLU A 400 -7.68 16.48 5.15
CA GLU A 400 -8.81 16.58 4.21
C GLU A 400 -9.84 15.48 4.47
N ARG A 401 -9.39 14.22 4.60
CA ARG A 401 -10.27 13.07 4.79
C ARG A 401 -11.07 13.13 6.09
N THR A 402 -10.47 13.65 7.15
CA THR A 402 -10.98 13.51 8.52
C THR A 402 -11.63 14.79 9.08
N ILE A 403 -11.11 15.97 8.76
CA ILE A 403 -11.52 17.23 9.39
C ILE A 403 -13.00 17.56 9.17
N GLY A 404 -13.58 17.19 8.03
CA GLY A 404 -14.99 17.40 7.72
C GLY A 404 -15.96 16.57 8.59
N LYS A 405 -15.48 15.46 9.17
CA LYS A 405 -16.30 14.49 9.92
C LYS A 405 -16.06 14.48 11.42
N MET A 406 -15.02 15.16 11.88
CA MET A 406 -14.70 15.25 13.31
C MET A 406 -15.63 16.21 14.04
N ASN A 407 -16.08 15.81 15.22
CA ASN A 407 -16.77 16.69 16.15
C ASN A 407 -15.77 17.50 16.98
N LYS A 408 -16.27 18.55 17.64
CA LYS A 408 -15.49 19.40 18.57
C LYS A 408 -14.34 20.19 17.94
N ILE A 409 -14.26 20.32 16.61
CA ILE A 409 -13.31 21.23 15.96
C ILE A 409 -13.71 22.67 16.30
N THR A 410 -12.80 23.43 16.89
CA THR A 410 -13.02 24.82 17.32
C THR A 410 -12.30 25.81 16.39
N PRO A 411 -12.72 27.08 16.37
CA PRO A 411 -11.94 28.15 15.73
C PRO A 411 -10.49 28.24 16.24
N THR A 412 -10.27 27.99 17.53
CA THR A 412 -8.92 27.99 18.12
C THR A 412 -8.03 26.89 17.56
N PHE A 413 -8.59 25.69 17.34
CA PHE A 413 -7.87 24.61 16.68
C PHE A 413 -7.40 25.01 15.28
N PHE A 414 -8.23 25.72 14.52
CA PHE A 414 -7.84 26.23 13.21
C PHE A 414 -6.65 27.20 13.32
N THR A 415 -6.74 28.22 14.17
CA THR A 415 -5.70 29.24 14.32
C THR A 415 -4.38 28.69 14.85
N GLU A 416 -4.43 27.67 15.71
CA GLU A 416 -3.23 27.11 16.34
C GLU A 416 -2.55 26.01 15.49
N ILE A 417 -3.33 25.22 14.75
CA ILE A 417 -2.82 24.03 14.05
C ILE A 417 -2.86 24.19 12.53
N ILE A 418 -4.02 24.56 11.98
CA ILE A 418 -4.27 24.56 10.53
C ILE A 418 -3.69 25.80 9.85
N GLU A 419 -3.91 26.99 10.39
CA GLU A 419 -3.43 28.25 9.81
C GLU A 419 -1.89 28.30 9.68
N PRO A 420 -1.08 27.87 10.67
CA PRO A 420 0.36 27.81 10.50
C PRO A 420 0.80 26.85 9.40
N LEU A 421 0.12 25.71 9.24
CA LEU A 421 0.38 24.76 8.15
C LEU A 421 0.02 25.38 6.80
N GLN A 422 -1.10 26.07 6.71
CA GLN A 422 -1.52 26.80 5.50
C GLN A 422 -0.46 27.82 5.11
N LEU A 423 -0.03 28.70 6.02
CA LEU A 423 0.98 29.72 5.75
C LEU A 423 2.33 29.14 5.31
N GLN A 424 2.69 27.94 5.78
CA GLN A 424 3.90 27.23 5.35
C GLN A 424 3.73 26.61 3.95
N CYS A 425 2.62 25.92 3.70
CA CYS A 425 2.34 25.27 2.42
C CYS A 425 2.15 26.28 1.29
N MET A 426 1.53 27.44 1.57
CA MET A 426 1.32 28.50 0.59
C MET A 426 2.62 29.17 0.11
N LYS A 427 3.76 28.94 0.79
CA LYS A 427 5.09 29.37 0.35
C LYS A 427 5.81 28.33 -0.51
N SER A 428 5.28 27.11 -0.62
CA SER A 428 5.87 26.07 -1.47
C SER A 428 5.69 26.43 -2.94
N SER A 429 6.68 26.08 -3.76
CA SER A 429 6.62 26.19 -5.22
C SER A 429 5.93 25.00 -5.88
N SER A 430 5.53 23.98 -5.12
CA SER A 430 4.88 22.78 -5.67
C SER A 430 3.37 23.01 -5.84
N PRO A 431 2.83 22.96 -7.08
CA PRO A 431 1.39 23.12 -7.31
C PRO A 431 0.58 22.03 -6.60
N ALA A 432 1.10 20.80 -6.51
CA ALA A 432 0.44 19.71 -5.80
C ALA A 432 0.22 20.01 -4.31
N ILE A 433 1.19 20.66 -3.65
CA ILE A 433 1.06 21.08 -2.25
C ILE A 433 0.01 22.19 -2.15
N THR A 434 0.05 23.17 -3.04
CA THR A 434 -0.91 24.30 -3.07
C THR A 434 -2.34 23.83 -3.32
N GLU A 435 -2.55 22.90 -4.25
CA GLU A 435 -3.89 22.34 -4.50
C GLU A 435 -4.37 21.49 -3.32
N SER A 436 -3.49 20.68 -2.71
CA SER A 436 -3.84 19.84 -1.55
C SER A 436 -4.26 20.68 -0.33
N ILE A 437 -3.62 21.83 -0.07
CA ILE A 437 -4.03 22.71 1.02
C ILE A 437 -5.38 23.38 0.73
N HIS A 438 -5.73 23.63 -0.55
CA HIS A 438 -7.07 24.09 -0.90
C HIS A 438 -8.11 22.99 -0.67
N SER A 439 -7.86 21.76 -1.10
CA SER A 439 -8.75 20.62 -0.86
C SER A 439 -9.01 20.38 0.63
N MET A 440 -7.95 20.45 1.45
CA MET A 440 -8.04 20.39 2.91
C MET A 440 -8.91 21.52 3.50
N ASN A 441 -8.73 22.76 3.03
CA ASN A 441 -9.56 23.89 3.49
C ASN A 441 -11.03 23.72 3.08
N LEU A 442 -11.30 23.20 1.88
CA LEU A 442 -12.67 22.90 1.45
C LEU A 442 -13.32 21.84 2.34
N ALA A 443 -12.58 20.81 2.75
CA ALA A 443 -13.08 19.79 3.68
C ALA A 443 -13.44 20.36 5.06
N LEU A 444 -12.81 21.46 5.50
CA LEU A 444 -13.22 22.14 6.73
C LEU A 444 -14.63 22.75 6.60
N PHE A 445 -14.99 23.29 5.43
CA PHE A 445 -16.34 23.78 5.16
C PHE A 445 -17.40 22.67 5.10
N ASP A 446 -16.99 21.40 4.99
CA ASP A 446 -17.88 20.25 5.13
C ASP A 446 -18.21 19.93 6.60
N ASN A 447 -17.48 20.50 7.58
CA ASN A 447 -17.69 20.24 9.00
C ASN A 447 -18.91 20.98 9.57
N VAL A 448 -20.06 20.33 9.45
CA VAL A 448 -21.31 20.77 10.09
C VAL A 448 -21.52 20.19 11.49
N VAL A 449 -20.67 19.24 11.91
CA VAL A 449 -20.87 18.42 13.12
C VAL A 449 -20.32 19.10 14.37
N SER A 450 -19.33 19.98 14.25
CA SER A 450 -18.63 20.61 15.39
C SER A 450 -19.39 21.74 16.10
N GLY A 451 -20.60 22.07 15.63
CA GLY A 451 -21.50 23.00 16.30
C GLY A 451 -21.47 24.43 15.77
N LYS A 452 -22.30 25.30 16.38
CA LYS A 452 -22.61 26.63 15.85
C LYS A 452 -21.42 27.60 15.84
N SER A 453 -20.51 27.51 16.82
CA SER A 453 -19.36 28.40 16.93
C SER A 453 -18.43 28.30 15.72
N LEU A 454 -18.18 27.07 15.24
CA LEU A 454 -17.39 26.84 14.03
C LEU A 454 -18.10 27.42 12.80
N LEU A 455 -19.42 27.23 12.66
CA LEU A 455 -20.18 27.75 11.51
C LEU A 455 -20.19 29.29 11.45
N VAL A 456 -20.32 29.96 12.60
CA VAL A 456 -20.20 31.43 12.68
C VAL A 456 -18.81 31.87 12.22
N TRP A 457 -17.76 31.23 12.74
CA TRP A 457 -16.39 31.54 12.33
C TRP A 457 -16.14 31.25 10.84
N LEU A 458 -16.66 30.15 10.30
CA LEU A 458 -16.56 29.81 8.88
C LEU A 458 -17.25 30.86 7.99
N THR A 459 -18.34 31.44 8.46
CA THR A 459 -19.05 32.54 7.78
C THR A 459 -18.14 33.76 7.65
N GLU A 460 -17.40 34.10 8.72
CA GLU A 460 -16.41 35.20 8.70
C GLU A 460 -15.16 34.86 7.86
N TYR A 461 -14.70 33.61 7.92
CA TYR A 461 -13.53 33.13 7.18
C TYR A 461 -13.79 32.98 5.68
N TYR A 462 -15.04 32.72 5.25
CA TYR A 462 -15.43 32.50 3.86
C TYR A 462 -14.88 33.57 2.91
N MET A 463 -15.10 34.86 3.24
CA MET A 463 -14.62 35.97 2.42
C MET A 463 -13.10 36.05 2.36
N LYS A 464 -12.43 35.78 3.49
CA LYS A 464 -10.96 35.76 3.55
C LYS A 464 -10.39 34.67 2.65
N TYR A 465 -11.00 33.49 2.67
CA TYR A 465 -10.57 32.36 1.87
C TYR A 465 -10.83 32.57 0.37
N ILE A 466 -11.99 33.10 -0.02
CA ILE A 466 -12.26 33.48 -1.42
C ILE A 466 -11.23 34.50 -1.93
N ASN A 467 -10.94 35.56 -1.16
CA ASN A 467 -9.92 36.53 -1.53
C ASN A 467 -8.55 35.87 -1.70
N LEU A 468 -8.15 34.99 -0.77
CA LEU A 468 -6.91 34.23 -0.87
C LEU A 468 -6.83 33.39 -2.15
N SER A 469 -7.88 32.61 -2.45
CA SER A 469 -7.94 31.77 -3.65
C SER A 469 -7.85 32.58 -4.94
N ILE A 470 -8.56 33.72 -5.04
CA ILE A 470 -8.46 34.59 -6.22
C ILE A 470 -7.05 35.17 -6.34
N THR A 471 -6.47 35.68 -5.26
CA THR A 471 -5.11 36.23 -5.29
C THR A 471 -4.10 35.17 -5.73
N GLN A 472 -4.21 33.93 -5.25
CA GLN A 472 -3.31 32.85 -5.64
C GLN A 472 -3.50 32.40 -7.09
N TYR A 473 -4.72 32.46 -7.61
CA TYR A 473 -4.98 32.22 -9.02
C TYR A 473 -4.34 33.29 -9.90
N LEU A 474 -4.54 34.57 -9.56
CA LEU A 474 -3.94 35.70 -10.28
C LEU A 474 -2.40 35.70 -10.18
N ASP A 475 -1.84 35.21 -9.07
CA ASP A 475 -0.39 34.99 -8.90
C ASP A 475 0.14 33.76 -9.69
N GLY A 476 -0.73 33.01 -10.39
CA GLY A 476 -0.36 31.80 -11.14
C GLY A 476 0.01 30.59 -10.26
N LYS A 477 -0.40 30.57 -9.00
CA LYS A 477 -0.07 29.50 -8.03
C LYS A 477 -1.06 28.35 -8.01
N ILE A 478 -2.30 28.58 -8.46
CA ILE A 478 -3.32 27.54 -8.61
C ILE A 478 -3.87 27.52 -10.03
N THR A 479 -4.32 26.35 -10.46
CA THR A 479 -4.95 26.16 -11.75
C THR A 479 -6.36 26.79 -11.80
N ASP A 480 -6.82 27.12 -13.00
CA ASP A 480 -8.18 27.55 -13.29
C ASP A 480 -9.22 26.51 -12.83
N LEU A 481 -8.93 25.24 -13.07
CA LEU A 481 -9.76 24.10 -12.68
C LEU A 481 -9.91 24.05 -11.15
N GLN A 482 -8.82 24.26 -10.39
CA GLN A 482 -8.87 24.31 -8.94
C GLN A 482 -9.68 25.51 -8.43
N LEU A 483 -9.55 26.70 -9.03
CA LEU A 483 -10.35 27.87 -8.65
C LEU A 483 -11.85 27.61 -8.85
N ILE A 484 -12.23 27.05 -9.99
CA ILE A 484 -13.62 26.70 -10.29
C ILE A 484 -14.14 25.68 -9.26
N LEU A 485 -13.35 24.65 -8.94
CA LEU A 485 -13.71 23.64 -7.94
C LEU A 485 -13.91 24.25 -6.55
N ILE A 486 -13.07 25.20 -6.14
CA ILE A 486 -13.22 25.96 -4.90
C ILE A 486 -14.58 26.68 -4.88
N TYR A 487 -14.91 27.41 -5.94
CA TYR A 487 -16.18 28.15 -6.03
C TYR A 487 -17.40 27.25 -6.02
N GLN A 488 -17.36 26.12 -6.73
CA GLN A 488 -18.45 25.14 -6.75
C GLN A 488 -18.68 24.52 -5.37
N ARG A 489 -17.61 24.07 -4.70
CA ARG A 489 -17.71 23.47 -3.36
C ARG A 489 -18.18 24.48 -2.33
N LEU A 490 -17.60 25.69 -2.31
CA LEU A 490 -18.01 26.75 -1.38
C LEU A 490 -19.43 27.26 -1.65
N GLY A 491 -19.80 27.40 -2.92
CA GLY A 491 -21.15 27.77 -3.35
C GLY A 491 -22.20 26.84 -2.74
N SER A 492 -21.96 25.52 -2.76
CA SER A 492 -22.85 24.53 -2.15
C SER A 492 -23.07 24.72 -0.64
N LYS A 493 -22.17 25.41 0.05
CA LYS A 493 -22.24 25.69 1.50
C LYS A 493 -22.91 27.01 1.84
N LEU A 494 -23.07 27.92 0.87
CA LEU A 494 -23.71 29.20 1.08
C LEU A 494 -25.10 29.10 1.73
N PRO A 495 -26.02 28.20 1.31
CA PRO A 495 -27.35 28.13 1.92
C PRO A 495 -27.30 27.88 3.44
N THR A 496 -26.37 27.05 3.90
CA THR A 496 -26.17 26.75 5.32
C THR A 496 -25.58 27.96 6.06
N LEU A 497 -24.54 28.59 5.51
CA LEU A 497 -23.86 29.73 6.14
C LEU A 497 -24.72 31.01 6.14
N GLN A 498 -25.61 31.17 5.16
CA GLN A 498 -26.56 32.29 5.09
C GLN A 498 -27.55 32.35 6.26
N THR A 499 -27.70 31.25 7.01
CA THR A 499 -28.48 31.27 8.25
C THR A 499 -27.85 32.14 9.33
N PHE A 500 -26.53 32.39 9.26
CA PHE A 500 -25.76 33.24 10.17
C PHE A 500 -25.48 34.63 9.57
N ASP A 501 -25.16 34.73 8.27
CA ASP A 501 -25.05 36.01 7.54
C ASP A 501 -25.88 35.98 6.24
N LYS A 502 -27.08 36.58 6.29
CA LYS A 502 -28.01 36.62 5.15
C LYS A 502 -27.42 37.28 3.90
N ASP A 503 -26.46 38.19 4.10
CA ASP A 503 -25.84 38.97 3.02
C ASP A 503 -24.60 38.30 2.43
N LEU A 504 -24.16 37.14 2.95
CA LEU A 504 -22.92 36.48 2.53
C LEU A 504 -22.85 36.25 1.02
N SER A 505 -23.88 35.65 0.42
CA SER A 505 -23.92 35.38 -1.03
C SER A 505 -23.78 36.67 -1.87
N ARG A 506 -24.46 37.74 -1.46
CA ARG A 506 -24.36 39.06 -2.08
C ARG A 506 -22.95 39.64 -1.95
N LYS A 507 -22.35 39.59 -0.75
CA LYS A 507 -20.98 40.07 -0.51
C LYS A 507 -19.96 39.34 -1.40
N VAL A 508 -20.09 38.03 -1.52
CA VAL A 508 -19.20 37.20 -2.35
C VAL A 508 -19.33 37.59 -3.82
N LEU A 509 -20.55 37.67 -4.35
CA LEU A 509 -20.77 38.03 -5.76
C LEU A 509 -20.29 39.44 -6.10
N HIS A 510 -20.57 40.42 -5.24
CA HIS A 510 -20.05 41.78 -5.45
C HIS A 510 -18.53 41.82 -5.39
N PHE A 511 -17.93 41.07 -4.47
CA PHE A 511 -16.48 40.97 -4.37
C PHE A 511 -15.87 40.35 -5.63
N THR A 512 -16.41 39.23 -6.12
CA THR A 512 -15.94 38.57 -7.35
C THR A 512 -16.16 39.48 -8.57
N TYR A 513 -17.32 40.12 -8.68
CA TYR A 513 -17.60 41.09 -9.74
C TYR A 513 -16.59 42.23 -9.75
N PHE A 514 -16.32 42.83 -8.58
CA PHE A 514 -15.33 43.89 -8.45
C PHE A 514 -13.93 43.42 -8.82
N LYS A 515 -13.56 42.16 -8.51
CA LYS A 515 -12.28 41.59 -8.94
C LYS A 515 -12.19 41.44 -10.46
N ILE A 516 -13.25 40.98 -11.12
CA ILE A 516 -13.30 40.87 -12.60
C ILE A 516 -13.10 42.24 -13.26
N VAL A 517 -13.84 43.25 -12.80
CA VAL A 517 -13.79 44.60 -13.38
C VAL A 517 -12.42 45.26 -13.19
N ASN A 518 -11.72 44.93 -12.10
CA ASN A 518 -10.39 45.47 -11.81
C ASN A 518 -9.23 44.63 -12.36
N CYS A 519 -9.48 43.47 -12.99
CA CYS A 519 -8.44 42.75 -13.72
C CYS A 519 -7.98 43.58 -14.92
N SER A 520 -6.71 43.44 -15.29
CA SER A 520 -6.16 44.19 -16.42
C SER A 520 -6.88 43.78 -17.70
N PRO A 521 -7.11 44.69 -18.67
CA PRO A 521 -7.78 44.36 -19.93
C PRO A 521 -7.02 43.33 -20.79
N ASN A 522 -5.78 43.00 -20.42
CA ASN A 522 -4.95 41.98 -21.06
C ASN A 522 -5.09 40.58 -20.41
N GLU A 523 -5.78 40.46 -19.27
CA GLU A 523 -5.99 39.24 -18.48
C GLU A 523 -7.37 38.62 -18.79
N LEU A 524 -7.63 38.41 -20.09
CA LEU A 524 -8.94 37.95 -20.56
C LEU A 524 -9.28 36.52 -20.10
N GLU A 525 -8.27 35.67 -19.92
CA GLU A 525 -8.47 34.30 -19.46
C GLU A 525 -8.88 34.26 -17.98
N GLU A 526 -8.23 35.07 -17.15
CA GLU A 526 -8.54 35.25 -15.75
C GLU A 526 -9.93 35.85 -15.56
N GLN A 527 -10.27 36.87 -16.36
CA GLN A 527 -11.61 37.46 -16.40
C GLN A 527 -12.68 36.43 -16.79
N ALA A 528 -12.40 35.59 -17.79
CA ALA A 528 -13.33 34.53 -18.21
C ALA A 528 -13.55 33.51 -17.07
N ASN A 529 -12.48 33.04 -16.43
CA ASN A 529 -12.58 32.04 -15.36
C ASN A 529 -13.25 32.59 -14.09
N LEU A 530 -12.99 33.84 -13.72
CA LEU A 530 -13.72 34.51 -12.64
C LEU A 530 -15.20 34.71 -12.97
N THR A 531 -15.53 34.97 -14.25
CA THR A 531 -16.92 35.04 -14.72
C THR A 531 -17.61 33.68 -14.59
N LYS A 532 -16.94 32.57 -14.97
CA LYS A 532 -17.45 31.20 -14.72
C LYS A 532 -17.69 30.96 -13.23
N CYS A 533 -16.77 31.39 -12.37
CA CYS A 533 -16.92 31.28 -10.91
C CYS A 533 -18.18 31.99 -10.39
N MET A 534 -18.49 33.19 -10.91
CA MET A 534 -19.76 33.87 -10.59
C MET A 534 -20.99 33.09 -11.06
N MET A 535 -20.94 32.49 -12.26
CA MET A 535 -22.03 31.65 -12.77
C MET A 535 -22.31 30.49 -11.82
N PHE A 536 -21.28 29.78 -11.35
CA PHE A 536 -21.44 28.65 -10.43
C PHE A 536 -22.01 29.02 -9.05
N LEU A 537 -22.00 30.29 -8.66
CA LEU A 537 -22.64 30.76 -7.42
C LEU A 537 -24.15 31.01 -7.58
N LEU A 538 -24.65 31.23 -8.82
CA LEU A 538 -26.05 31.56 -9.10
C LEU A 538 -27.09 30.61 -8.47
N PRO A 539 -26.89 29.26 -8.48
CA PRO A 539 -27.86 28.34 -7.90
C PRO A 539 -28.13 28.58 -6.42
N PHE A 540 -27.16 29.14 -5.70
CA PHE A 540 -27.16 29.26 -4.24
C PHE A 540 -27.58 30.65 -3.75
N ILE A 541 -28.01 31.54 -4.64
CA ILE A 541 -28.51 32.88 -4.31
C ILE A 541 -30.02 32.84 -4.12
N THR A 542 -30.54 33.71 -3.26
CA THR A 542 -31.99 33.97 -3.12
C THR A 542 -32.61 34.38 -4.46
N GLU A 543 -33.76 33.79 -4.81
CA GLU A 543 -34.51 34.05 -6.06
C GLU A 543 -34.67 35.54 -6.38
N LYS A 544 -34.93 36.38 -5.35
CA LYS A 544 -35.11 37.83 -5.49
C LYS A 544 -33.97 38.52 -6.26
N TYR A 545 -32.74 38.04 -6.12
CA TYR A 545 -31.55 38.67 -6.69
C TYR A 545 -31.00 37.97 -7.94
N LYS A 546 -31.60 36.84 -8.36
CA LYS A 546 -31.05 36.03 -9.47
C LYS A 546 -31.06 36.77 -10.80
N VAL A 547 -32.14 37.50 -11.11
CA VAL A 547 -32.26 38.26 -12.36
C VAL A 547 -31.24 39.38 -12.43
N ASP A 548 -31.01 40.10 -11.33
CA ASP A 548 -30.03 41.18 -11.27
C ASP A 548 -28.61 40.65 -11.53
N TRP A 549 -28.26 39.52 -10.91
CA TRP A 549 -26.95 38.91 -11.14
C TRP A 549 -26.79 38.30 -12.54
N LEU A 550 -27.86 37.75 -13.13
CA LEU A 550 -27.86 37.32 -14.52
C LEU A 550 -27.63 38.50 -15.48
N ASN A 551 -28.22 39.66 -15.21
CA ASN A 551 -27.95 40.89 -15.97
C ASN A 551 -26.50 41.33 -15.84
N ASN A 552 -25.93 41.30 -14.62
CA ASN A 552 -24.51 41.63 -14.40
C ASN A 552 -23.58 40.65 -15.15
N ILE A 553 -23.89 39.35 -15.17
CA ILE A 553 -23.11 38.35 -15.93
C ILE A 553 -23.23 38.59 -17.43
N LYS A 554 -24.42 38.90 -17.93
CA LYS A 554 -24.62 39.29 -19.34
C LYS A 554 -23.78 40.53 -19.69
N GLU A 555 -23.80 41.54 -18.83
CA GLU A 555 -23.00 42.76 -19.01
C GLU A 555 -21.52 42.40 -19.12
N LEU A 556 -20.97 41.58 -18.20
CA LEU A 556 -19.58 41.13 -18.26
C LEU A 556 -19.26 40.39 -19.58
N ILE A 557 -20.10 39.45 -20.01
CA ILE A 557 -19.89 38.69 -21.26
C ILE A 557 -19.89 39.59 -22.49
N THR A 558 -20.75 40.61 -22.51
CA THR A 558 -20.94 41.48 -23.68
C THR A 558 -19.98 42.67 -23.72
N THR A 559 -19.50 43.14 -22.56
CA THR A 559 -18.61 44.31 -22.44
C THR A 559 -17.13 43.92 -22.53
N LEU A 560 -16.76 42.74 -22.01
CA LEU A 560 -15.40 42.24 -22.09
C LEU A 560 -15.12 41.64 -23.47
N LYS A 561 -14.00 42.00 -24.07
CA LYS A 561 -13.61 41.61 -25.44
C LYS A 561 -13.04 40.19 -25.48
N PHE A 562 -13.82 39.19 -25.09
CA PHE A 562 -13.42 37.78 -25.14
C PHE A 562 -13.21 37.30 -26.58
N ASN A 563 -12.31 36.33 -26.77
CA ASN A 563 -12.19 35.67 -28.05
C ASN A 563 -13.41 34.76 -28.32
N LYS A 564 -13.62 34.38 -29.60
CA LYS A 564 -14.79 33.56 -30.01
C LYS A 564 -14.93 32.25 -29.23
N ASN A 565 -13.83 31.61 -28.86
CA ASN A 565 -13.85 30.34 -28.15
C ASN A 565 -14.28 30.53 -26.68
N GLN A 566 -13.66 31.48 -25.97
CA GLN A 566 -14.00 31.86 -24.60
C GLN A 566 -15.45 32.33 -24.50
N TYR A 567 -15.89 33.12 -25.47
CA TYR A 567 -17.27 33.59 -25.56
C TYR A 567 -18.27 32.42 -25.62
N ASN A 568 -18.05 31.49 -26.56
CA ASN A 568 -18.92 30.32 -26.72
C ASN A 568 -18.91 29.43 -25.47
N GLU A 569 -17.76 29.26 -24.84
CA GLU A 569 -17.63 28.48 -23.61
C GLU A 569 -18.39 29.11 -22.44
N LEU A 570 -18.30 30.45 -22.28
CA LEU A 570 -19.05 31.18 -21.25
C LEU A 570 -20.55 31.10 -21.47
N VAL A 571 -21.02 31.25 -22.71
CA VAL A 571 -22.45 31.15 -23.06
C VAL A 571 -22.97 29.73 -22.81
N PHE A 572 -22.19 28.70 -23.17
CA PHE A 572 -22.52 27.31 -22.90
C PHE A 572 -22.59 27.03 -21.40
N THR A 573 -21.57 27.45 -20.64
CA THR A 573 -21.53 27.31 -19.17
C THR A 573 -22.71 28.00 -18.50
N LEU A 574 -23.07 29.21 -18.96
CA LEU A 574 -24.21 29.95 -18.44
C LEU A 574 -25.53 29.20 -18.67
N TRP A 575 -25.70 28.59 -19.85
CA TRP A 575 -26.87 27.77 -20.14
C TRP A 575 -26.95 26.53 -19.26
N ASP A 576 -25.84 25.81 -19.10
CA ASP A 576 -25.76 24.62 -18.24
C ASP A 576 -26.13 24.94 -16.79
N VAL A 577 -25.63 26.08 -16.27
CA VAL A 577 -26.01 26.55 -14.94
C VAL A 577 -27.50 26.92 -14.89
N ILE A 578 -28.01 27.73 -15.81
CA ILE A 578 -29.43 28.16 -15.78
C ILE A 578 -30.39 26.96 -15.88
N SER A 579 -30.10 26.02 -16.78
CA SER A 579 -30.92 24.83 -16.96
C SER A 579 -30.92 23.92 -15.73
N SER A 580 -29.82 23.88 -14.97
CA SER A 580 -29.72 23.10 -13.73
C SER A 580 -30.39 23.75 -12.51
N ILE A 581 -30.57 25.09 -12.49
CA ILE A 581 -31.17 25.83 -11.37
C ILE A 581 -32.67 25.49 -11.17
N LYS A 582 -33.36 24.97 -12.19
CA LYS A 582 -34.80 24.66 -12.18
C LYS A 582 -35.68 25.84 -11.71
N SER A 583 -35.31 27.07 -12.05
CA SER A 583 -36.09 28.27 -11.77
C SER A 583 -36.72 28.85 -13.04
N ASP A 584 -38.05 28.99 -13.03
CA ASP A 584 -38.82 29.55 -14.15
C ASP A 584 -38.40 30.98 -14.50
N THR A 585 -37.98 31.77 -13.51
CA THR A 585 -37.52 33.16 -13.72
C THR A 585 -36.20 33.18 -14.48
N CYS A 586 -35.25 32.31 -14.13
CA CYS A 586 -33.97 32.16 -14.83
C CYS A 586 -34.16 31.65 -16.27
N LEU A 587 -35.05 30.67 -16.47
CA LEU A 587 -35.37 30.15 -17.80
C LEU A 587 -36.03 31.21 -18.69
N ARG A 588 -37.02 31.95 -18.16
CA ARG A 588 -37.64 33.08 -18.88
C ARG A 588 -36.61 34.13 -19.25
N TRP A 589 -35.73 34.49 -18.31
CA TRP A 589 -34.66 35.45 -18.56
C TRP A 589 -33.74 34.99 -19.71
N TRP A 590 -33.37 33.71 -19.74
CA TRP A 590 -32.54 33.15 -20.82
C TRP A 590 -33.22 33.29 -22.18
N TYR A 591 -34.48 32.85 -22.32
CA TYR A 591 -35.17 32.90 -23.61
C TYR A 591 -35.41 34.33 -24.12
N ILE A 592 -35.56 35.31 -23.23
CA ILE A 592 -35.66 36.74 -23.58
C ILE A 592 -34.32 37.28 -24.10
N HIS A 593 -33.20 36.90 -23.47
CA HIS A 593 -31.90 37.52 -23.74
C HIS A 593 -30.95 36.69 -24.61
N ARG A 594 -31.28 35.43 -24.93
CA ARG A 594 -30.43 34.54 -25.73
C ARG A 594 -29.99 35.13 -27.06
N VAL A 595 -30.88 35.87 -27.74
CA VAL A 595 -30.61 36.45 -29.07
C VAL A 595 -29.57 37.56 -28.97
N HIS A 596 -29.63 38.36 -27.90
CA HIS A 596 -28.64 39.39 -27.62
C HIS A 596 -27.30 38.82 -27.15
N ILE A 597 -27.30 37.66 -26.48
CA ILE A 597 -26.10 36.96 -26.04
C ILE A 597 -25.51 36.09 -27.18
N GLN A 598 -26.25 35.74 -28.22
CA GLN A 598 -25.72 34.99 -29.37
C GLN A 598 -25.33 35.90 -30.54
N GLY A 599 -25.92 37.11 -30.62
CA GLY A 599 -25.70 38.07 -31.69
C GLY A 599 -24.56 39.09 -31.47
N SER A 600 -23.82 39.02 -30.35
CA SER A 600 -22.67 39.87 -30.03
C SER A 600 -21.30 39.26 -30.42
N LEU A 601 -21.32 38.20 -31.23
CA LEU A 601 -20.19 37.73 -32.05
C LEU A 601 -20.10 38.55 -33.34
#